data_AF-G5JHU8-F1
#
_entry.id   AF-G5JHU8-F1
#
_cell.length_a   1.000
_cell.length_b   1.000
_cell.length_c   1.000
_cell.angle_alpha   90.00
_cell.angle_beta   90.00
_cell.angle_gamma   90.00
#
_symmetry.space_group_name_H-M   'P 1'
#
loop_
_entity.id
_entity.type
_entity.pdbx_description
1 polymer ?
#
loop_
_entity_poly.entity_id
_entity_poly.type
_entity_poly.pdbx_seq_one_letter_code
_entity_poly.pdbx_strand_id
1 'polypeptide(L)' 'VSDIVYIPYKTPILTKAELLGNPIYNGLDMFIYQGAESFKIWTGQNADVREMKHTVLTQLRGE' A
#
# COMPACT_ATOMS: atom_id res chain seq x y z
N VAL A 1 -13.52 5.23 2.26
CA VAL A 1 -13.28 4.32 3.41
C VAL A 1 -11.87 3.77 3.30
N SER A 2 -11.13 3.67 4.40
CA SER A 2 -9.73 3.20 4.39
C SER A 2 -9.53 2.03 5.34
N ASP A 3 -8.60 1.14 5.01
CA ASP A 3 -8.13 0.04 5.88
C ASP A 3 -6.59 -0.03 5.79
N ILE A 4 -5.92 -0.41 6.89
CA ILE A 4 -4.46 -0.59 6.93
C ILE A 4 -4.03 -1.98 6.43
N VAL A 5 -4.98 -2.91 6.27
CA VAL A 5 -4.73 -4.23 5.71
C VAL A 5 -4.67 -4.14 4.18
N TYR A 6 -3.70 -4.81 3.58
CA TYR A 6 -3.53 -4.90 2.11
C TYR A 6 -3.51 -6.33 1.57
N ILE A 7 -3.54 -7.34 2.45
CA ILE A 7 -3.77 -8.75 2.11
C ILE A 7 -4.89 -9.27 3.01
N PRO A 8 -6.08 -9.57 2.48
CA PRO A 8 -6.49 -9.44 1.08
C PRO A 8 -6.49 -7.97 0.59
N TYR A 9 -6.44 -7.76 -0.73
CA TYR A 9 -6.37 -6.41 -1.32
C TYR A 9 -7.58 -5.53 -0.95
N LYS A 10 -8.74 -6.15 -0.72
CA LYS A 10 -9.95 -5.51 -0.19
C LYS A 10 -10.47 -6.33 0.99
N THR A 11 -10.55 -5.73 2.17
CA THR A 11 -11.20 -6.33 3.34
C THR A 11 -12.72 -6.21 3.23
N PRO A 12 -13.52 -6.94 4.05
CA PRO A 12 -14.98 -6.89 3.97
C PRO A 12 -15.58 -5.48 4.06
N ILE A 13 -14.97 -4.59 4.86
CA ILE A 13 -15.40 -3.19 4.98
C ILE A 13 -15.14 -2.40 3.68
N LEU A 14 -13.98 -2.60 3.05
CA LEU A 14 -13.66 -1.95 1.77
C LEU A 14 -14.59 -2.44 0.67
N THR A 15 -14.80 -3.75 0.56
CA THR A 15 -15.73 -4.33 -0.42
C THR A 15 -17.14 -3.75 -0.26
N LYS A 16 -17.66 -3.66 0.97
CA LYS A 16 -18.99 -3.09 1.22
C LYS A 16 -19.05 -1.59 0.89
N ALA A 17 -18.01 -0.83 1.20
CA ALA A 17 -17.94 0.59 0.90
C ALA A 17 -17.94 0.86 -0.61
N GLU A 18 -17.15 0.09 -1.36
CA GLU A 18 -17.07 0.18 -2.81
C GLU A 18 -18.41 -0.16 -3.48
N LEU A 19 -19.12 -1.20 -3.01
CA LEU A 19 -20.45 -1.57 -3.51
C LEU A 19 -21.49 -0.46 -3.31
N LEU A 20 -21.28 0.42 -2.33
CA LEU A 20 -22.12 1.60 -2.08
C LEU A 20 -21.66 2.84 -2.87
N GLY A 21 -20.71 2.69 -3.78
CA GLY A 21 -20.15 3.78 -4.59
C GLY A 21 -19.15 4.67 -3.86
N ASN A 22 -18.66 4.26 -2.68
CA ASN A 22 -17.68 5.04 -1.94
C ASN A 22 -16.26 4.72 -2.45
N PRO A 23 -15.38 5.73 -2.56
CA PRO A 23 -13.96 5.47 -2.82
C PRO A 23 -13.34 4.68 -1.67
N ILE A 24 -12.44 3.75 -2.01
CA ILE A 24 -11.73 2.89 -1.08
C ILE A 24 -10.22 3.09 -1.17
N TYR A 25 -9.51 2.81 -0.08
CA TYR A 25 -8.06 2.86 -0.02
C TYR A 25 -7.55 1.79 0.96
N ASN A 26 -6.55 1.02 0.57
CA ASN A 26 -5.99 -0.05 1.41
C ASN A 26 -4.61 0.33 1.97
N GLY A 27 -4.02 -0.57 2.77
CA GLY A 27 -2.78 -0.29 3.48
C GLY A 27 -1.49 -0.43 2.68
N LEU A 28 -1.54 -0.70 1.38
CA LEU A 28 -0.33 -0.96 0.60
C LEU A 28 0.62 0.23 0.65
N ASP A 29 0.09 1.44 0.46
CA ASP A 29 0.92 2.64 0.48
C ASP A 29 1.50 2.89 1.87
N MET A 30 0.77 2.59 2.94
CA MET A 30 1.31 2.65 4.30
C MET A 30 2.54 1.74 4.45
N PHE A 31 2.50 0.52 3.93
CA PHE A 31 3.64 -0.40 3.91
C PHE A 31 4.83 0.14 3.11
N ILE A 32 4.61 0.82 1.98
CA ILE A 32 5.69 1.41 1.20
C ILE A 32 6.31 2.62 1.93
N TYR A 33 5.47 3.55 2.38
CA TYR A 33 5.93 4.82 2.96
C TYR A 33 6.65 4.61 4.29
N GLN A 34 6.24 3.67 5.14
CA GLN A 34 6.98 3.37 6.37
C GLN A 34 8.41 2.87 6.09
N GLY A 35 8.59 2.11 4.99
CA GLY A 35 9.90 1.65 4.55
C GLY A 35 10.72 2.80 3.98
N ALA A 36 10.09 3.69 3.21
CA ALA A 36 10.74 4.89 2.67
C ALA A 36 11.22 5.84 3.78
N GLU A 37 10.41 6.04 4.83
CA GLU A 37 10.80 6.85 6.00
C GLU A 37 11.96 6.20 6.77
N SER A 38 11.91 4.89 6.97
CA SER A 38 13.02 4.16 7.60
C SER A 38 14.31 4.27 6.79
N PHE A 39 14.24 4.11 5.47
CA PHE A 39 15.35 4.28 4.55
C PHE A 39 15.95 5.69 4.65
N LYS A 40 15.10 6.72 4.70
CA LYS A 40 15.53 8.11 4.86
C LYS A 40 16.21 8.37 6.20
N ILE A 41 15.68 7.81 7.30
CA ILE A 41 16.29 7.92 8.63
C ILE A 41 17.68 7.29 8.64
N TRP A 42 17.85 6.12 8.02
CA TRP A 42 19.12 5.39 8.04
C TRP A 42 20.17 5.94 7.07
N THR A 43 19.75 6.44 5.91
CA THR A 43 20.67 6.78 4.82
C THR A 43 20.79 8.29 4.57
N GLY A 44 19.86 9.08 5.09
CA GLY A 44 19.70 10.50 4.74
C GLY A 44 19.19 10.74 3.31
N GLN A 45 18.89 9.70 2.54
CA GLN A 45 18.43 9.79 1.15
C GLN A 45 16.93 9.48 1.03
N ASN A 46 16.26 10.06 0.03
CA ASN A 46 14.87 9.70 -0.26
C ASN A 46 14.81 8.41 -1.08
N ALA A 47 13.94 7.48 -0.69
CA ALA A 47 13.68 6.28 -1.48
C ALA A 47 12.79 6.59 -2.70
N ASP A 48 12.95 5.83 -3.79
CA ASP A 48 11.99 5.88 -4.91
C ASP A 48 10.74 5.06 -4.57
N VAL A 49 9.74 5.75 -4.02
CA VAL A 49 8.45 5.16 -3.62
C VAL A 49 7.73 4.49 -4.79
N ARG A 50 7.91 4.99 -6.03
CA ARG A 50 7.25 4.39 -7.20
C ARG A 50 7.84 3.02 -7.51
N GLU A 51 9.16 2.92 -7.47
CA GLU A 51 9.86 1.65 -7.66
C GLU A 51 9.53 0.66 -6.55
N MET A 52 9.56 1.10 -5.28
CA MET A 52 9.18 0.27 -4.14
C MET A 52 7.75 -0.29 -4.30
N LYS A 53 6.80 0.56 -4.68
CA LYS A 53 5.40 0.16 -4.89
C LYS A 53 5.27 -0.79 -6.08
N HIS A 54 5.97 -0.53 -7.18
CA HIS A 54 5.96 -1.39 -8.36
C HIS A 54 6.44 -2.81 -8.02
N THR A 55 7.59 -2.92 -7.36
CA THR A 55 8.18 -4.19 -6.94
C THR A 55 7.24 -5.02 -6.07
N VAL A 56 6.59 -4.39 -5.08
CA VAL A 56 5.64 -5.10 -4.20
C VAL A 56 4.40 -5.56 -4.97
N LEU A 57 3.88 -4.75 -5.89
CA LEU A 57 2.72 -5.13 -6.71
C LEU A 57 3.04 -6.31 -7.65
N THR A 58 4.22 -6.32 -8.26
CA THR A 58 4.70 -7.43 -9.11
C THR A 58 4.80 -8.72 -8.29
N GLN A 59 5.43 -8.66 -7.11
CA GLN A 59 5.53 -9.81 -6.21
C GLN A 59 4.17 -10.34 -5.76
N LEU A 60 3.21 -9.46 -5.45
CA LEU A 60 1.85 -9.87 -5.03
C LEU A 60 1.03 -10.48 -6.18
N ARG A 61 1.37 -10.17 -7.44
CA ARG A 61 0.79 -10.82 -8.63
C ARG A 61 1.40 -12.20 -8.91
N GLY A 62 2.52 -12.54 -8.28
CA GLY A 62 3.26 -13.78 -8.54
C GLY A 62 4.08 -13.74 -9.83
N GLU A 63 4.44 -12.54 -10.29
CA GLU A 63 5.33 -12.26 -11.43
C GLU A 63 6.79 -12.14 -10.93
#